data_AF-A0A6M7WNF4-F1
#
_entry.id   AF-A0A6M7WNF4-F1
#
_cell.length_a   1.000
_cell.length_b   1.000
_cell.length_c   1.000
_cell.angle_alpha   90.00
_cell.angle_beta   90.00
_cell.angle_gamma   90.00
#
_symmetry.space_group_name_H-M   'P 1'
#
loop_
_entity.id
_entity.type
_entity.pdbx_description
1 polymer ?
#
loop_
_entity_poly.entity_id
_entity_poly.type
_entity_poly.pdbx_seq_one_letter_code
_entity_poly.pdbx_strand_id
1 'polypeptide(L)' 'MGKRRNAPNGEAVSELELAAHQAIAVAGGDIVVALLNALARNSVLERELALSRVAVSSGFSRGWHKARPA' A
#
# COMPACT_ATOMS: atom_id res chain seq x y z
N MET A 1 -8.58 0.19 -26.89
CA MET A 1 -8.19 -0.81 -25.88
C MET A 1 -6.83 -1.37 -26.25
N GLY A 2 -5.76 -0.93 -25.57
CA GLY A 2 -4.40 -1.39 -25.86
C GLY A 2 -4.25 -2.87 -25.50
N LYS A 3 -3.76 -3.67 -26.43
CA LYS A 3 -3.48 -5.10 -26.23
C LYS A 3 -2.45 -5.24 -25.11
N ARG A 4 -2.79 -5.96 -24.02
CA ARG A 4 -1.81 -6.43 -23.04
C ARG A 4 -0.80 -7.27 -23.84
N ARG A 5 0.45 -6.80 -23.90
CA ARG A 5 1.54 -7.57 -24.50
C ARG A 5 1.63 -8.85 -23.67
N ASN A 6 1.28 -9.98 -24.26
CA ASN A 6 1.69 -11.28 -23.74
C ASN A 6 3.22 -11.24 -23.73
N ALA A 7 3.80 -11.04 -22.55
CA ALA A 7 5.21 -11.25 -22.34
C ALA A 7 5.51 -12.73 -22.64
N PRO A 8 6.55 -13.02 -23.43
CA PRO A 8 6.91 -14.40 -23.77
C PRO A 8 7.29 -15.14 -22.48
N ASN A 9 6.86 -16.40 -22.39
CA ASN A 9 7.20 -17.40 -21.38
C ASN A 9 8.33 -16.99 -20.41
N GLY A 10 7.97 -16.65 -19.17
CA GLY A 10 8.90 -16.63 -18.03
C GLY A 10 9.34 -15.27 -17.50
N GLU A 11 8.80 -14.15 -17.97
CA GLU A 11 9.01 -12.86 -17.30
C GLU A 11 8.22 -12.79 -15.99
N ALA A 12 8.92 -12.52 -14.90
CA ALA A 12 8.35 -12.39 -13.56
C ALA A 12 7.11 -11.49 -13.59
N VAL A 13 5.93 -12.11 -13.40
CA VAL A 13 4.69 -11.38 -13.13
C VAL A 13 5.03 -10.42 -11.99
N SER A 14 4.93 -9.12 -12.24
CA SER A 14 5.23 -8.11 -11.22
C SER A 14 4.48 -8.49 -9.94
N GLU A 15 5.11 -8.42 -8.77
CA GLU A 15 4.47 -8.81 -7.50
C GLU A 15 3.09 -8.15 -7.32
N LEU A 16 2.96 -6.92 -7.82
CA LEU A 16 1.70 -6.18 -7.85
C LEU A 16 0.66 -6.81 -8.79
N GLU A 17 1.07 -7.30 -9.95
CA GLU A 17 0.21 -8.01 -10.88
C GLU A 17 -0.21 -9.37 -10.33
N LEU A 18 0.67 -10.08 -9.61
CA LEU A 18 0.29 -11.31 -8.91
C LEU A 18 -0.71 -11.02 -7.79
N ALA A 19 -0.50 -9.98 -7.01
CA ALA A 19 -1.42 -9.54 -5.96
C ALA A 19 -2.79 -9.14 -6.53
N ALA A 20 -2.82 -8.49 -7.70
CA ALA A 20 -4.06 -8.16 -8.39
C ALA A 20 -4.84 -9.41 -8.80
N HIS A 21 -4.16 -10.41 -9.39
CA HIS A 21 -4.79 -11.68 -9.75
C HIS A 21 -5.33 -12.43 -8.52
N GLN A 22 -4.60 -12.42 -7.42
CA GLN A 22 -5.06 -13.02 -6.16
C GLN A 22 -6.29 -12.29 -5.60
N ALA A 23 -6.30 -10.95 -5.62
CA ALA A 23 -7.45 -10.17 -5.18
C ALA A 23 -8.71 -10.45 -6.01
N ILE A 24 -8.56 -10.59 -7.34
CA ILE A 24 -9.66 -10.97 -8.23
C ILE A 24 -10.14 -12.39 -7.93
N ALA A 25 -9.23 -13.33 -7.68
CA ALA A 25 -9.59 -14.71 -7.34
C ALA A 25 -10.37 -14.80 -6.01
N VAL A 26 -9.95 -14.05 -4.98
CA VAL A 26 -10.67 -13.96 -3.69
C VAL A 26 -12.07 -13.35 -3.85
N ALA A 27 -12.24 -12.42 -4.78
CA ALA A 27 -13.53 -11.83 -5.12
C ALA A 27 -14.40 -12.72 -6.03
N GLY A 28 -14.03 -13.98 -6.26
CA GLY A 28 -14.77 -14.89 -7.13
C GLY A 28 -14.76 -14.48 -8.60
N GLY A 29 -13.75 -13.72 -9.03
CA GLY A 29 -13.65 -13.15 -10.38
C GLY A 29 -14.33 -11.79 -10.57
N ASP A 30 -15.03 -11.26 -9.55
CA ASP A 30 -15.62 -9.93 -9.63
C ASP A 30 -14.56 -8.84 -9.44
N ILE A 31 -14.21 -8.18 -10.54
CA ILE A 31 -13.17 -7.14 -10.59
C ILE A 31 -13.60 -5.88 -9.80
N VAL A 32 -14.89 -5.55 -9.80
CA VAL A 32 -15.40 -4.37 -9.09
C VAL A 32 -15.29 -4.60 -7.58
N VAL A 33 -15.69 -5.78 -7.11
CA VAL A 33 -15.54 -6.16 -5.69
C VAL A 33 -14.06 -6.21 -5.29
N ALA A 34 -13.19 -6.80 -6.11
CA ALA A 34 -11.75 -6.84 -5.85
C ALA A 34 -11.15 -5.43 -5.72
N LEU A 35 -11.52 -4.51 -6.61
CA LEU A 35 -11.07 -3.12 -6.58
C LEU A 35 -11.59 -2.38 -5.34
N LEU A 36 -12.87 -2.52 -5.02
CA LEU A 36 -13.46 -1.90 -3.82
C LEU A 36 -12.76 -2.39 -2.54
N ASN A 37 -12.48 -3.69 -2.43
CA ASN A 37 -11.75 -4.24 -1.29
C ASN A 37 -10.32 -3.68 -1.20
N ALA A 38 -9.61 -3.57 -2.32
CA ALA A 38 -8.27 -2.99 -2.36
C ALA A 38 -8.26 -1.51 -1.95
N LEU A 39 -9.21 -0.72 -2.45
CA LEU A 39 -9.35 0.70 -2.11
C LEU A 39 -9.72 0.90 -0.63
N ALA A 40 -10.63 0.08 -0.10
CA ALA A 40 -10.99 0.11 1.32
C ALA A 40 -9.76 -0.17 2.20
N ARG A 41 -8.97 -1.21 1.87
CA ARG A 41 -7.74 -1.54 2.58
C ARG A 41 -6.72 -0.40 2.51
N ASN A 42 -6.55 0.22 1.33
CA ASN A 42 -5.63 1.33 1.15
C ASN A 42 -6.03 2.54 2.01
N SER A 43 -7.32 2.89 2.04
CA SER A 43 -7.81 4.02 2.86
C SER A 43 -7.52 3.84 4.37
N VAL A 44 -7.55 2.61 4.87
CA VAL A 44 -7.20 2.29 6.26
C VAL A 44 -5.70 2.49 6.48
N LEU A 45 -4.86 1.96 5.58
CA LEU A 45 -3.41 2.10 5.66
C LEU A 45 -2.95 3.56 5.56
N GLU A 46 -3.57 4.36 4.68
CA GLU A 46 -3.29 5.79 4.57
C GLU A 46 -3.61 6.53 5.88
N ARG A 47 -4.73 6.17 6.52
CA ARG A 47 -5.11 6.73 7.83
C ARG A 47 -4.12 6.32 8.91
N GLU A 48 -3.75 5.06 9.00
CA GLU A 48 -2.77 4.56 9.97
C GLU A 48 -1.39 5.20 9.77
N LEU A 49 -0.98 5.37 8.52
CA LEU A 49 0.26 6.05 8.16
C LEU A 49 0.23 7.53 8.59
N ALA A 50 -0.89 8.22 8.37
CA ALA A 50 -1.05 9.60 8.79
C ALA A 50 -0.92 9.75 10.32
N LEU A 51 -1.59 8.89 11.09
CA LEU A 51 -1.48 8.86 12.55
C LEU A 51 -0.05 8.55 13.01
N SER A 52 0.61 7.58 12.38
CA SER A 52 1.97 7.17 12.72
C SER A 52 2.99 8.27 12.44
N ARG A 53 2.86 9.01 11.33
CA ARG A 53 3.74 10.13 10.98
C ARG A 53 3.66 11.25 12.02
N VAL A 54 2.46 11.56 12.51
CA VAL A 54 2.27 12.54 13.59
C VAL A 54 2.94 12.05 14.88
N ALA A 55 2.76 10.77 15.23
CA ALA A 55 3.39 10.18 16.42
C ALA A 55 4.93 10.21 16.34
N VAL A 56 5.53 9.82 15.22
CA VAL A 56 6.99 9.84 15.00
C VAL A 56 7.55 11.27 15.06
N SER A 57 6.89 12.23 14.43
CA SER A 57 7.30 13.65 14.51
C SER A 57 7.23 14.18 15.95
N SER A 58 6.18 13.82 16.70
CA SER A 58 6.04 14.22 18.10
C SER A 58 7.03 13.52 19.04
N GLY A 59 7.44 12.28 18.74
CA GLY A 59 8.41 11.51 19.52
C GLY A 59 9.87 11.90 19.25
N PHE A 60 10.22 12.22 17.99
CA PHE A 60 11.56 12.65 17.59
C PHE A 60 11.96 13.99 18.24
N SER A 61 11.01 14.91 18.41
CA SER A 61 11.28 16.23 19.02
C SER A 61 11.39 16.24 20.55
N ARG A 62 11.06 15.15 21.27
CA ARG A 62 10.97 15.14 22.75
C ARG A 62 12.27 14.85 23.50
N GLY A 63 13.41 14.68 22.83
CA GLY A 63 14.67 14.33 23.50
C GLY A 63 15.95 15.00 22.99
N TRP A 64 15.97 15.59 21.79
CA TRP A 64 17.23 16.02 21.15
C TRP A 64 17.52 17.52 21.22
N HIS A 65 16.57 18.35 21.69
CA HIS A 65 16.74 19.81 21.80
C HIS A 65 16.64 20.34 23.24
N LYS A 66 16.94 19.54 24.27
CA LYS A 66 17.29 20.15 25.55
C LYS A 66 18.72 20.65 25.45
N ALA A 67 18.86 21.91 25.04
CA ALA A 67 20.10 22.65 25.22
C ALA A 67 20.57 22.46 26.67
N ARG A 68 21.83 22.05 26.83
CA ARG A 68 22.49 21.94 28.14
C ARG A 68 22.28 23.27 28.88
N PRO A 69 21.66 23.29 30.08
CA PRO A 69 21.63 24.50 30.89
C PRO A 69 23.07 24.91 31.19
N ALA A 70 23.36 26.20 31.00
CA ALA A 70 24.64 26.81 31.36
C ALA A 70 24.87 26.76 32.87
#